data_AF-A0A920FII7-F1
#
_entry.id   AF-A0A920FII7-F1
#
_cell.length_a   1.000
_cell.length_b   1.000
_cell.length_c   1.000
_cell.angle_alpha   90.00
_cell.angle_beta   90.00
_cell.angle_gamma   90.00
#
_symmetry.space_group_name_H-M   'P 1'
#
loop_
_entity.id
_entity.type
_entity.pdbx_description
1 polymer ?
#
loop_
_entity_poly.entity_id
_entity_poly.type
_entity_poly.pdbx_seq_one_letter_code
_entity_poly.pdbx_strand_id
1 'polypeptide(L)'
;MDSAFLQGAYQNTSGLYYDTLNSSNGCDSLIVTELQVNSVLYGRDTLILCYGDSALLQGQYRSTPGSYMDVITSNAGCDSIHVTELIIDSLIYTTTSRNMCYLDSAFLGGSYQTTAGIYLDTLTSFKGCDSIVETQLFVDSILFGIDSLTICHEDSTLLGGSYQTTTGIYVDTLTSNAGCDSVLTTYLTVSPSLGSLDTMIICNLDSVFLSGGYQTTSGS
;
A
#
# COMPACT_ATOMS: atom_id res chain seq x y z
N MET A 1 22.55 49.57 5.84
CA MET A 1 22.54 50.60 4.78
C MET A 1 23.64 51.56 5.12
N ASP A 2 24.78 51.39 4.47
CA ASP A 2 25.97 52.19 4.76
C ASP A 2 25.90 53.53 4.05
N SER A 3 26.50 54.56 4.65
CA SER A 3 26.50 55.93 4.13
C SER A 3 27.85 56.59 4.34
N ALA A 4 28.22 57.47 3.42
CA ALA A 4 29.46 58.26 3.51
C ALA A 4 29.12 59.73 3.80
N PHE A 5 29.78 60.35 4.78
CA PHE A 5 29.55 61.76 5.07
C PHE A 5 30.33 62.65 4.09
N LEU A 6 29.62 63.27 3.14
CA LEU A 6 30.17 64.12 2.08
C LEU A 6 29.28 65.35 1.89
N GLN A 7 29.88 66.52 1.63
CA GLN A 7 29.17 67.81 1.45
C GLN A 7 28.29 68.20 2.67
N GLY A 8 28.71 67.83 3.88
CA GLY A 8 27.96 68.13 5.10
C GLY A 8 26.72 67.25 5.34
N ALA A 9 26.52 66.19 4.57
CA ALA A 9 25.42 65.24 4.75
C ALA A 9 25.87 63.78 4.53
N TYR A 10 25.12 62.83 5.06
CA TYR A 10 25.32 61.41 4.76
C TYR A 10 24.73 61.08 3.37
N GLN A 11 25.58 60.53 2.51
CA GLN A 11 25.27 60.17 1.13
C GLN A 11 25.14 58.66 0.98
N ASN A 12 24.17 58.23 0.17
CA ASN A 12 23.82 56.83 -0.08
C ASN A 12 23.59 56.54 -1.57
N THR A 13 23.99 57.46 -2.46
CA THR A 13 23.87 57.32 -3.92
C THR A 13 25.22 57.54 -4.59
N SER A 14 25.53 56.78 -5.64
CA SER A 14 26.75 57.01 -6.43
C SER A 14 26.73 58.40 -7.06
N GLY A 15 27.87 59.09 -7.06
CA GLY A 15 27.97 60.44 -7.61
C GLY A 15 29.28 61.13 -7.28
N LEU A 16 29.48 62.30 -7.88
CA LEU A 16 30.58 63.19 -7.56
C LEU A 16 30.12 64.20 -6.49
N TYR A 17 30.86 64.26 -5.39
CA TYR A 17 30.62 65.18 -4.28
C TYR A 17 31.78 66.16 -4.18
N TYR A 18 31.45 67.43 -3.96
CA TYR A 18 32.39 68.54 -3.97
C TYR A 18 32.50 69.13 -2.57
N ASP A 19 33.72 69.29 -2.08
CA ASP A 19 34.01 69.94 -0.81
C ASP A 19 35.08 71.02 -1.00
N THR A 20 34.91 72.15 -0.33
CA THR A 20 35.83 73.30 -0.41
C THR A 20 36.60 73.39 0.89
N LEU A 21 37.90 73.10 0.84
CA LEU A 21 38.80 73.35 1.95
C LEU A 21 39.32 74.79 1.86
N ASN A 22 38.86 75.61 2.78
CA ASN A 22 39.24 77.02 2.84
C ASN A 22 40.68 77.16 3.36
N SER A 23 41.54 77.87 2.63
CA SER A 23 42.89 78.21 3.12
C SER A 23 42.92 79.63 3.67
N SER A 24 43.77 79.89 4.67
CA SER A 24 43.90 81.22 5.28
C SER A 24 44.43 82.30 4.33
N ASN A 25 44.87 81.93 3.12
CA ASN A 25 45.42 82.82 2.10
C ASN A 25 44.47 83.05 0.90
N GLY A 26 43.21 82.62 0.97
CA GLY A 26 42.17 82.94 -0.03
C GLY A 26 42.24 82.15 -1.35
N CYS A 27 43.14 81.18 -1.46
CA CYS A 27 43.09 80.15 -2.48
C CYS A 27 42.48 78.90 -1.84
N ASP A 28 41.19 78.66 -2.07
CA ASP A 28 40.50 77.48 -1.54
C ASP A 28 40.77 76.26 -2.43
N SER A 29 40.86 75.09 -1.83
CA SER A 29 41.04 73.83 -2.57
C SER A 29 39.68 73.16 -2.75
N LEU A 30 39.34 72.82 -3.99
CA LEU A 30 38.17 72.00 -4.30
C LEU A 30 38.58 70.53 -4.28
N ILE A 31 38.04 69.76 -3.35
CA ILE A 31 38.11 68.31 -3.33
C ILE A 31 36.90 67.76 -4.05
N VAL A 32 37.15 66.84 -4.99
CA VAL A 32 36.11 66.06 -5.66
C VAL A 32 36.24 64.62 -5.20
N THR A 33 35.19 64.10 -4.58
CA THR A 33 35.11 62.71 -4.15
C THR A 33 34.10 61.98 -5.03
N GLU A 34 34.55 60.95 -5.75
CA GLU A 34 33.66 60.02 -6.42
C GLU A 34 33.20 58.94 -5.43
N LEU A 35 31.91 58.94 -5.10
CA LEU A 35 31.28 57.88 -4.34
C LEU A 35 30.71 56.85 -5.32
N GLN A 36 31.12 55.59 -5.18
CA GLN A 36 30.49 54.46 -5.84
C GLN A 36 29.74 53.62 -4.81
N VAL A 37 28.42 53.59 -4.94
CA VAL A 37 27.51 52.71 -4.20
C VAL A 37 27.19 51.52 -5.10
N ASN A 38 27.71 50.35 -4.72
CA ASN A 38 27.45 49.10 -5.44
C ASN A 38 26.05 48.56 -5.13
N SER A 39 25.44 47.87 -6.09
CA SER A 39 24.17 47.18 -5.89
C SER A 39 24.33 45.96 -4.98
N VAL A 40 23.35 45.73 -4.11
CA VAL A 40 23.22 44.48 -3.32
C VAL A 40 23.09 43.29 -4.28
N LEU A 41 23.86 42.23 -4.04
CA LEU A 41 23.74 40.97 -4.77
C LEU A 41 22.59 40.13 -4.19
N TYR A 42 21.76 39.55 -5.06
CA TYR A 42 20.64 38.67 -4.70
C TYR A 42 20.90 37.25 -5.18
N GLY A 43 20.90 36.30 -4.24
CA GLY A 43 20.86 34.86 -4.51
C GLY A 43 19.48 34.29 -4.21
N ARG A 44 18.99 33.37 -5.05
CA ARG A 44 17.77 32.60 -4.78
C ARG A 44 18.04 31.12 -4.96
N ASP A 45 17.72 30.36 -3.94
CA ASP A 45 17.82 28.91 -3.92
C ASP A 45 16.49 28.29 -3.50
N THR A 46 16.16 27.13 -4.06
CA THR A 46 15.01 26.33 -3.62
C THR A 46 15.51 25.09 -2.91
N LEU A 47 15.05 24.88 -1.68
CA LEU A 47 15.34 23.70 -0.89
C LEU A 47 14.05 22.90 -0.70
N ILE A 48 14.06 21.64 -1.11
CA ILE A 48 12.95 20.71 -0.95
C ILE A 48 13.33 19.70 0.13
N LEU A 49 12.50 19.56 1.15
CA LEU A 49 12.65 18.56 2.22
C LEU A 49 11.46 17.61 2.23
N CYS A 50 11.68 16.41 2.76
CA CYS A 50 10.61 15.46 2.98
C CYS A 50 9.77 15.83 4.21
N TYR A 51 8.54 15.33 4.25
CA TYR A 51 7.68 15.50 5.43
C TYR A 51 8.38 14.96 6.69
N GLY A 52 8.51 15.82 7.71
CA GLY A 52 9.17 15.48 8.97
C GLY A 52 10.64 15.88 9.06
N ASP A 53 11.28 16.23 7.92
CA ASP A 53 12.66 16.71 7.91
C ASP A 53 12.77 18.18 8.29
N SER A 54 14.01 18.62 8.56
CA SER A 54 14.31 20.02 8.81
C SER A 54 15.68 20.41 8.24
N ALA A 55 15.83 21.69 7.91
CA ALA A 55 17.09 22.27 7.47
C ALA A 55 17.48 23.45 8.34
N LEU A 56 18.78 23.63 8.54
CA LEU A 56 19.33 24.77 9.27
C LEU A 56 19.30 26.02 8.37
N LEU A 57 18.42 26.96 8.67
CA LEU A 57 18.29 28.25 7.97
C LEU A 57 18.29 29.39 8.99
N GLN A 58 19.07 30.44 8.75
CA GLN A 58 19.22 31.57 9.68
C GLN A 58 19.62 31.14 11.11
N GLY A 59 20.42 30.08 11.25
CA GLY A 59 20.84 29.56 12.56
C GLY A 59 19.77 28.80 13.35
N GLN A 60 18.60 28.50 12.75
CA GLN A 60 17.55 27.67 13.37
C GLN A 60 17.13 26.55 12.44
N TYR A 61 16.78 25.38 12.99
CA TYR A 61 16.16 24.32 12.22
C TYR A 61 14.73 24.71 11.84
N ARG A 62 14.43 24.66 10.54
CA ARG A 62 13.12 24.98 9.97
C ARG A 62 12.53 23.74 9.33
N SER A 63 11.26 23.48 9.62
CA SER A 63 10.45 22.39 9.06
C SER A 63 9.12 22.89 8.46
N THR A 64 8.95 24.21 8.38
CA THR A 64 7.74 24.86 7.82
C THR A 64 8.07 25.49 6.48
N PRO A 65 7.25 25.26 5.43
CA PRO A 65 7.44 25.93 4.14
C PRO A 65 7.48 27.45 4.28
N GLY A 66 8.31 28.11 3.49
CA GLY A 66 8.42 29.56 3.53
C GLY A 66 9.69 30.09 2.88
N SER A 67 9.78 31.41 2.80
CA SER A 67 10.95 32.12 2.29
C SER A 67 11.81 32.60 3.46
N TYR A 68 13.05 32.11 3.52
CA TYR A 68 14.01 32.47 4.56
C TYR A 68 15.12 33.33 3.95
N MET A 69 15.40 34.47 4.55
CA MET A 69 16.36 35.46 4.05
C MET A 69 17.59 35.52 4.94
N ASP A 70 18.76 35.26 4.38
CA ASP A 70 20.04 35.45 5.06
C ASP A 70 20.79 36.65 4.47
N VAL A 71 21.46 37.41 5.33
CA VAL A 71 22.28 38.56 4.94
C VAL A 71 23.72 38.20 5.21
N ILE A 72 24.47 37.97 4.13
CA ILE A 72 25.90 37.67 4.21
C ILE A 72 26.63 38.99 4.03
N THR A 73 27.16 39.51 5.14
CA THR A 73 28.03 40.69 5.16
C THR A 73 29.37 40.35 4.52
N SER A 74 29.72 41.02 3.42
CA SER A 74 31.07 40.87 2.85
C SER A 74 32.07 41.75 3.58
N ASN A 75 33.34 41.31 3.66
CA ASN A 75 34.43 42.12 4.22
C ASN A 75 34.66 43.45 3.47
N ALA A 76 34.02 43.65 2.30
CA ALA A 76 34.08 44.86 1.49
C ALA A 76 32.90 45.83 1.74
N GLY A 77 32.02 45.55 2.71
CA GLY A 77 30.89 46.43 3.08
C GLY A 77 29.71 46.41 2.09
N CYS A 78 29.77 45.60 1.04
CA CYS A 78 28.62 45.30 0.20
C CYS A 78 27.94 44.04 0.73
N ASP A 79 26.81 44.19 1.40
CA ASP A 79 26.02 43.06 1.88
C ASP A 79 25.39 42.31 0.70
N SER A 80 25.27 40.99 0.80
CA SER A 80 24.51 40.16 -0.13
C SER A 80 23.32 39.53 0.57
N ILE A 81 22.21 39.40 -0.14
CA ILE A 81 20.97 38.81 0.36
C ILE A 81 20.77 37.47 -0.33
N HIS A 82 20.77 36.39 0.45
CA HIS A 82 20.38 35.07 -0.03
C HIS A 82 18.97 34.74 0.46
N VAL A 83 18.11 34.34 -0.47
CA VAL A 83 16.74 33.93 -0.16
C VAL A 83 16.60 32.44 -0.48
N THR A 84 16.35 31.63 0.53
CA THR A 84 16.01 30.22 0.38
C THR A 84 14.50 30.04 0.45
N GLU A 85 13.90 29.55 -0.63
CA GLU A 85 12.54 29.05 -0.63
C GLU A 85 12.54 27.59 -0.14
N LEU A 86 12.01 27.37 1.06
CA LEU A 86 11.84 26.04 1.63
C LEU A 86 10.46 25.50 1.24
N ILE A 87 10.46 24.36 0.57
CA ILE A 87 9.28 23.58 0.22
C ILE A 87 9.36 22.26 1.00
N ILE A 88 8.23 21.82 1.56
CA ILE A 88 8.11 20.51 2.22
C ILE A 88 7.23 19.64 1.34
N ASP A 89 7.79 18.55 0.83
CA ASP A 89 7.04 17.55 0.09
C ASP A 89 6.04 16.86 1.03
N SER A 90 4.82 16.66 0.52
CA SER A 90 3.78 15.95 1.26
C SER A 90 4.17 14.50 1.50
N LEU A 91 3.77 13.96 2.65
CA LEU A 91 3.84 12.53 2.90
C LEU A 91 3.04 11.76 1.84
N ILE A 92 3.68 10.79 1.18
CA ILE A 92 3.01 9.89 0.25
C ILE A 92 2.41 8.74 1.05
N TYR A 93 1.09 8.67 1.09
CA TYR A 93 0.34 7.61 1.78
C TYR A 93 -0.57 6.88 0.79
N THR A 94 -0.44 5.55 0.71
CA THR A 94 -1.27 4.73 -0.18
C THR A 94 -1.92 3.60 0.60
N THR A 95 -3.17 3.29 0.27
CA THR A 95 -3.92 2.19 0.88
C THR A 95 -4.20 1.12 -0.16
N THR A 96 -4.10 -0.14 0.24
CA THR A 96 -4.43 -1.29 -0.60
C THR A 96 -5.06 -2.40 0.24
N SER A 97 -5.85 -3.25 -0.42
CA SER A 97 -6.48 -4.41 0.20
C SER A 97 -5.95 -5.70 -0.41
N ARG A 98 -5.71 -6.71 0.42
CA ARG A 98 -5.27 -8.04 -0.01
C ARG A 98 -6.07 -9.12 0.68
N ASN A 99 -6.53 -10.10 -0.08
CA ASN A 99 -7.14 -11.33 0.43
C ASN A 99 -6.12 -12.47 0.39
N MET A 100 -6.20 -13.37 1.35
CA MET A 100 -5.40 -14.60 1.43
C MET A 100 -6.18 -15.71 2.12
N CYS A 101 -5.79 -16.97 1.92
CA CYS A 101 -6.47 -18.09 2.54
C CYS A 101 -5.96 -18.40 3.94
N TYR A 102 -6.83 -19.02 4.74
CA TYR A 102 -6.43 -19.60 6.01
C TYR A 102 -5.27 -20.58 5.81
N LEU A 103 -4.23 -20.46 6.64
CA LEU A 103 -2.93 -21.15 6.58
C LEU A 103 -1.91 -20.63 5.56
N ASP A 104 -2.26 -19.65 4.72
CA ASP A 104 -1.25 -18.95 3.91
C ASP A 104 -0.46 -17.92 4.74
N SER A 105 0.50 -17.25 4.09
CA SER A 105 1.18 -16.09 4.66
C SER A 105 1.42 -14.99 3.62
N ALA A 106 1.44 -13.74 4.08
CA ALA A 106 1.78 -12.57 3.27
C ALA A 106 2.91 -11.78 3.94
N PHE A 107 3.97 -11.43 3.20
CA PHE A 107 5.03 -10.56 3.72
C PHE A 107 4.57 -9.10 3.70
N LEU A 108 4.30 -8.54 4.89
CA LEU A 108 3.79 -7.17 5.09
C LEU A 108 4.41 -6.57 6.35
N GLY A 109 4.83 -5.30 6.28
CA GLY A 109 5.41 -4.59 7.43
C GLY A 109 6.67 -5.28 7.96
N GLY A 110 7.51 -5.80 7.06
CA GLY A 110 8.77 -6.46 7.39
C GLY A 110 8.68 -7.88 7.96
N SER A 111 7.50 -8.50 8.03
CA SER A 111 7.34 -9.89 8.51
C SER A 111 6.22 -10.65 7.78
N TYR A 112 6.23 -11.98 7.87
CA TYR A 112 5.16 -12.82 7.34
C TYR A 112 3.96 -12.82 8.28
N GLN A 113 2.82 -12.40 7.75
CA GLN A 113 1.54 -12.29 8.44
C GLN A 113 0.61 -13.43 8.06
N THR A 114 -0.10 -13.97 9.04
CA THR A 114 -1.09 -15.06 8.89
C THR A 114 -2.48 -14.67 9.39
N THR A 115 -2.63 -13.44 9.90
CA THR A 115 -3.84 -12.92 10.53
C THR A 115 -4.36 -11.72 9.76
N ALA A 116 -5.69 -11.56 9.72
CA ALA A 116 -6.29 -10.36 9.16
C ALA A 116 -5.94 -9.13 10.00
N GLY A 117 -5.73 -7.98 9.36
CA GLY A 117 -5.29 -6.78 10.04
C GLY A 117 -4.81 -5.68 9.10
N ILE A 118 -4.35 -4.58 9.68
CA ILE A 118 -3.74 -3.46 8.95
C ILE A 118 -2.24 -3.52 9.18
N TYR A 119 -1.47 -3.50 8.09
CA TYR A 119 -0.02 -3.57 8.09
C TYR A 119 0.57 -2.39 7.34
N LEU A 120 1.52 -1.69 7.96
CA LEU A 120 2.20 -0.53 7.38
C LEU A 120 3.61 -0.93 6.91
N ASP A 121 3.95 -0.51 5.69
CA ASP A 121 5.30 -0.64 5.13
C ASP A 121 5.84 0.73 4.71
N THR A 122 7.14 0.95 4.91
CA THR A 122 7.81 2.19 4.53
C THR A 122 8.70 1.91 3.34
N LEU A 123 8.29 2.39 2.17
CA LEU A 123 9.09 2.24 0.95
C LEU A 123 9.93 3.51 0.73
N THR A 124 11.24 3.34 0.76
CA THR A 124 12.23 4.37 0.45
C THR A 124 12.14 4.70 -1.04
N SER A 125 11.74 5.93 -1.40
CA SER A 125 11.77 6.31 -2.81
C SER A 125 13.21 6.62 -3.24
N PHE A 126 13.56 6.23 -4.47
CA PHE A 126 14.86 6.54 -5.07
C PHE A 126 15.16 8.06 -5.14
N LYS A 127 14.14 8.92 -4.98
CA LYS A 127 14.25 10.38 -5.02
C LYS A 127 14.32 11.07 -3.65
N GLY A 128 14.36 10.31 -2.56
CA GLY A 128 14.78 10.81 -1.24
C GLY A 128 13.69 10.90 -0.17
N CYS A 129 12.41 10.93 -0.53
CA CYS A 129 11.32 10.88 0.45
C CYS A 129 10.71 9.50 0.56
N ASP A 130 10.46 9.07 1.79
CA ASP A 130 9.83 7.80 2.09
C ASP A 130 8.32 7.88 1.86
N SER A 131 7.74 6.75 1.46
CA SER A 131 6.30 6.59 1.31
C SER A 131 5.79 5.53 2.29
N ILE A 132 4.55 5.68 2.74
CA ILE A 132 3.88 4.71 3.59
C ILE A 132 2.83 3.97 2.77
N VAL A 133 2.89 2.65 2.80
CA VAL A 133 1.90 1.75 2.22
C VAL A 133 1.13 1.08 3.35
N GLU A 134 -0.17 1.33 3.43
CA GLU A 134 -1.07 0.61 4.30
C GLU A 134 -1.73 -0.53 3.54
N THR A 135 -1.52 -1.76 4.01
CA THR A 135 -2.19 -2.94 3.49
C THR A 135 -3.21 -3.44 4.49
N GLN A 136 -4.48 -3.43 4.11
CA GLN A 136 -5.53 -4.15 4.82
C GLN A 136 -5.56 -5.61 4.33
N LEU A 137 -5.19 -6.52 5.21
CA LEU A 137 -5.18 -7.96 4.96
C LEU A 137 -6.47 -8.60 5.46
N PHE A 138 -7.15 -9.32 4.58
CA PHE A 138 -8.28 -10.18 4.89
C PHE A 138 -7.84 -11.65 4.78
N VAL A 139 -8.24 -12.46 5.75
CA VAL A 139 -7.97 -13.91 5.75
C VAL A 139 -9.29 -14.65 5.60
N ASP A 140 -9.48 -15.26 4.46
CA ASP A 140 -10.68 -16.03 4.13
C ASP A 140 -10.58 -17.42 4.75
N SER A 141 -11.63 -17.84 5.45
CA SER A 141 -11.70 -19.16 6.09
C SER A 141 -11.87 -20.25 5.05
N ILE A 142 -11.18 -21.38 5.22
CA ILE A 142 -11.52 -22.63 4.55
C ILE A 142 -12.86 -23.10 5.11
N LEU A 143 -13.85 -23.30 4.24
CA LEU A 143 -15.14 -23.88 4.63
C LEU A 143 -15.04 -25.40 4.59
N PHE A 144 -15.38 -26.05 5.70
CA PHE A 144 -15.51 -27.50 5.79
C PHE A 144 -16.99 -27.88 5.87
N GLY A 145 -17.42 -28.76 4.96
CA GLY A 145 -18.77 -29.32 4.95
C GLY A 145 -18.75 -30.82 5.23
N ILE A 146 -19.78 -31.32 5.92
CA ILE A 146 -20.03 -32.74 6.07
C ILE A 146 -21.44 -33.03 5.55
N ASP A 147 -21.54 -34.03 4.68
CA ASP A 147 -22.82 -34.51 4.14
C ASP A 147 -22.93 -36.03 4.27
N SER A 148 -24.15 -36.55 4.20
CA SER A 148 -24.44 -37.97 4.21
C SER A 148 -25.45 -38.30 3.13
N LEU A 149 -25.12 -39.29 2.30
CA LEU A 149 -25.92 -39.68 1.15
C LEU A 149 -26.16 -41.19 1.20
N THR A 150 -27.39 -41.62 0.92
CA THR A 150 -27.73 -43.04 0.78
C THR A 150 -28.21 -43.32 -0.63
N ILE A 151 -27.64 -44.35 -1.27
CA ILE A 151 -28.05 -44.83 -2.59
C ILE A 151 -28.47 -46.30 -2.51
N CYS A 152 -29.21 -46.80 -3.51
CA CYS A 152 -29.61 -48.21 -3.56
C CYS A 152 -28.48 -49.10 -4.11
N HIS A 153 -28.60 -50.41 -3.91
CA HIS A 153 -27.74 -51.38 -4.57
C HIS A 153 -27.79 -51.18 -6.10
N GLU A 154 -26.63 -51.22 -6.75
CA GLU A 154 -26.41 -50.92 -8.19
C GLU A 154 -26.55 -49.46 -8.63
N ASP A 155 -26.94 -48.53 -7.74
CA ASP A 155 -26.88 -47.10 -8.04
C ASP A 155 -25.45 -46.56 -7.96
N SER A 156 -25.23 -45.36 -8.52
CA SER A 156 -23.98 -44.63 -8.41
C SER A 156 -24.19 -43.14 -8.18
N THR A 157 -23.20 -42.47 -7.59
CA THR A 157 -23.18 -41.02 -7.38
C THR A 157 -21.78 -40.46 -7.60
N LEU A 158 -21.66 -39.22 -8.07
CA LEU A 158 -20.37 -38.58 -8.33
C LEU A 158 -19.83 -37.96 -7.03
N LEU A 159 -18.76 -38.53 -6.48
CA LEU A 159 -18.08 -38.04 -5.26
C LEU A 159 -16.57 -38.23 -5.38
N GLY A 160 -15.78 -37.28 -4.90
CA GLY A 160 -14.32 -37.28 -5.01
C GLY A 160 -13.82 -37.38 -6.45
N GLY A 161 -14.53 -36.74 -7.38
CA GLY A 161 -14.21 -36.75 -8.82
C GLY A 161 -14.47 -38.07 -9.58
N SER A 162 -15.13 -39.07 -8.98
CA SER A 162 -15.50 -40.33 -9.66
C SER A 162 -16.85 -40.88 -9.22
N TYR A 163 -17.47 -41.72 -10.06
CA TYR A 163 -18.74 -42.38 -9.71
C TYR A 163 -18.49 -43.49 -8.69
N GLN A 164 -19.15 -43.39 -7.55
CA GLN A 164 -19.02 -44.31 -6.43
C GLN A 164 -20.23 -45.22 -6.32
N THR A 165 -19.98 -46.50 -6.07
CA THR A 165 -20.98 -47.56 -5.88
C THR A 165 -20.78 -48.33 -4.58
N THR A 166 -19.89 -47.85 -3.70
CA THR A 166 -19.48 -48.52 -2.47
C THR A 166 -19.63 -47.60 -1.26
N THR A 167 -20.07 -48.13 -0.12
CA THR A 167 -20.11 -47.39 1.15
C THR A 167 -18.71 -46.90 1.51
N GLY A 168 -18.57 -45.62 1.86
CA GLY A 168 -17.27 -45.01 2.12
C GLY A 168 -17.35 -43.54 2.48
N ILE A 169 -16.17 -42.96 2.72
CA ILE A 169 -15.99 -41.53 2.95
C ILE A 169 -15.30 -40.96 1.72
N TYR A 170 -15.90 -39.96 1.11
CA TYR A 170 -15.40 -39.31 -0.10
C TYR A 170 -15.20 -37.82 0.16
N VAL A 171 -14.11 -37.25 -0.36
CA VAL A 171 -13.72 -35.86 -0.13
C VAL A 171 -13.65 -35.13 -1.46
N ASP A 172 -14.37 -34.02 -1.56
CA ASP A 172 -14.36 -33.11 -2.70
C ASP A 172 -13.80 -31.75 -2.29
N THR A 173 -12.92 -31.21 -3.14
CA THR A 173 -12.44 -29.84 -3.02
C THR A 173 -13.25 -28.97 -3.99
N LEU A 174 -14.06 -28.06 -3.46
CA LEU A 174 -14.84 -27.12 -4.26
C LEU A 174 -14.08 -25.80 -4.35
N THR A 175 -13.62 -25.49 -5.56
CA THR A 175 -12.87 -24.27 -5.84
C THR A 175 -13.78 -23.05 -5.70
N SER A 176 -13.39 -22.07 -4.87
CA SER A 176 -14.13 -20.82 -4.78
C SER A 176 -13.56 -19.76 -5.72
N ASN A 177 -14.42 -18.92 -6.28
CA ASN A 177 -13.98 -17.76 -7.07
C ASN A 177 -13.16 -16.75 -6.26
N ALA A 178 -13.19 -16.82 -4.92
CA ALA A 178 -12.42 -15.96 -4.02
C ALA A 178 -10.99 -16.49 -3.74
N GLY A 179 -10.65 -17.69 -4.26
CA GLY A 179 -9.29 -18.25 -4.18
C GLY A 179 -9.06 -19.21 -3.02
N CYS A 180 -9.98 -19.27 -2.04
CA CYS A 180 -9.91 -20.23 -0.94
C CYS A 180 -10.91 -21.35 -1.17
N ASP A 181 -10.38 -22.53 -1.43
CA ASP A 181 -11.19 -23.71 -1.70
C ASP A 181 -11.90 -24.18 -0.43
N SER A 182 -13.03 -24.83 -0.62
CA SER A 182 -13.78 -25.50 0.45
C SER A 182 -13.63 -27.01 0.32
N VAL A 183 -13.71 -27.71 1.44
CA VAL A 183 -13.57 -29.16 1.50
C VAL A 183 -14.90 -29.76 1.97
N LEU A 184 -15.55 -30.54 1.12
CA LEU A 184 -16.77 -31.28 1.42
C LEU A 184 -16.43 -32.76 1.66
N THR A 185 -16.83 -33.30 2.80
CA THR A 185 -16.71 -34.72 3.10
C THR A 185 -18.09 -35.37 3.08
N THR A 186 -18.30 -36.35 2.20
CA THR A 186 -19.55 -37.08 2.08
C THR A 186 -19.42 -38.51 2.58
N TYR A 187 -20.29 -38.90 3.51
CA TYR A 187 -20.47 -40.27 3.96
C TYR A 187 -21.50 -40.96 3.06
N LEU A 188 -21.03 -41.81 2.15
CA LEU A 188 -21.91 -42.59 1.27
C LEU A 188 -22.28 -43.92 1.94
N THR A 189 -23.58 -44.20 2.01
CA THR A 189 -24.12 -45.51 2.41
C THR A 189 -24.84 -46.16 1.23
N VAL A 190 -24.44 -47.39 0.86
CA VAL A 190 -25.12 -48.17 -0.17
C VAL A 190 -26.05 -49.17 0.51
N SER A 191 -27.35 -49.02 0.28
CA SER A 191 -28.36 -49.93 0.83
C SER A 191 -28.26 -51.30 0.17
N PRO A 192 -28.35 -52.41 0.93
CA PRO A 192 -28.27 -53.75 0.35
C PRO A 192 -29.45 -54.02 -0.59
N SER A 193 -29.26 -54.94 -1.53
CA SER A 193 -30.37 -55.43 -2.35
C SER A 193 -31.36 -56.19 -1.47
N LEU A 194 -32.58 -55.68 -1.36
CA LEU A 194 -33.67 -56.40 -0.72
C LEU A 194 -34.21 -57.43 -1.73
N GLY A 195 -33.63 -58.62 -1.72
CA GLY A 195 -34.26 -59.78 -2.35
C GLY A 195 -35.45 -60.23 -1.51
N SER A 196 -36.67 -59.99 -1.98
CA SER A 196 -37.86 -60.62 -1.39
C SER A 196 -38.04 -62.01 -1.97
N LEU A 197 -37.99 -63.04 -1.13
CA LEU A 197 -38.45 -64.38 -1.47
C LEU A 197 -39.99 -64.35 -1.48
N ASP A 198 -40.58 -64.37 -2.68
CA ASP A 198 -42.03 -64.51 -2.83
C ASP A 198 -42.36 -65.99 -2.98
N THR A 199 -43.03 -66.56 -1.97
CA THR A 199 -43.43 -67.97 -1.98
C THR A 199 -44.88 -68.08 -2.39
N MET A 200 -45.12 -68.66 -3.56
CA MET A 200 -46.47 -68.97 -4.02
C MET A 200 -46.82 -70.43 -3.74
N ILE A 201 -47.98 -70.66 -3.13
CA ILE A 201 -48.53 -72.01 -2.89
C ILE A 201 -49.68 -72.23 -3.88
N ILE A 202 -49.58 -73.31 -4.65
CA ILE A 202 -50.64 -73.77 -5.56
C ILE A 202 -51.15 -75.13 -5.08
N CYS A 203 -52.42 -75.47 -5.36
CA CYS A 203 -52.98 -76.77 -4.97
C CYS A 203 -52.49 -77.88 -5.90
N ASN A 204 -52.68 -79.14 -5.49
CA ASN A 204 -52.32 -80.29 -6.32
C ASN A 204 -53.12 -80.25 -7.64
N LEU A 205 -52.43 -80.42 -8.77
CA LEU A 205 -52.92 -80.29 -10.15
C LEU A 205 -53.14 -78.85 -10.67
N ASP A 206 -52.83 -77.82 -9.88
CA ASP A 206 -52.77 -76.44 -10.38
C ASP A 206 -51.44 -76.15 -11.07
N SER A 207 -51.40 -75.04 -11.81
CA SER A 207 -50.16 -74.51 -12.40
C SER A 207 -50.10 -72.99 -12.22
N VAL A 208 -48.89 -72.46 -12.07
CA VAL A 208 -48.61 -71.02 -12.05
C VAL A 208 -47.71 -70.65 -13.22
N PHE A 209 -47.97 -69.52 -13.87
CA PHE A 209 -47.08 -69.00 -14.91
C PHE A 209 -45.98 -68.12 -14.29
N LEU A 210 -44.74 -68.60 -14.27
CA LEU A 210 -43.56 -67.91 -13.73
C LEU A 210 -42.42 -67.92 -14.75
N SER A 211 -41.71 -66.80 -14.89
CA SER A 211 -40.54 -66.64 -15.78
C SER A 211 -40.72 -67.17 -17.21
N GLY A 212 -41.92 -67.04 -17.77
CA GLY A 212 -42.23 -67.42 -19.15
C GLY A 212 -42.72 -68.86 -19.35
N GLY A 213 -42.99 -69.63 -18.28
CA GLY A 213 -43.53 -70.99 -18.37
C GLY A 213 -44.46 -71.39 -17.22
N TYR A 214 -45.28 -72.42 -17.43
CA TYR A 214 -46.13 -73.00 -16.39
C TYR A 214 -45.33 -73.95 -15.48
N GLN A 215 -45.41 -73.73 -14.17
CA GLN A 215 -44.77 -74.53 -13.14
C GLN A 215 -45.81 -75.34 -12.38
N THR A 216 -45.54 -76.63 -12.17
CA THR A 216 -46.40 -77.57 -11.43
C THR A 216 -45.68 -78.30 -10.29
N THR A 217 -44.38 -78.03 -10.11
CA THR A 217 -43.53 -78.66 -9.08
C THR A 217 -42.85 -77.58 -8.24
N SER A 218 -42.59 -77.88 -6.96
CA SER A 218 -41.83 -76.99 -6.08
C SER A 218 -40.38 -76.82 -6.59
N GLY A 219 -39.93 -75.57 -6.71
CA GLY A 219 -38.56 -75.22 -7.08
C GLY A 219 -38.27 -73.77 -6.66
N SER A 220 -36.98 -73.45 -6.53
CA SER A 220 -36.47 -72.08 -6.34
C SER A 220 -36.18 -71.42 -7.67
#